data_AF-A0A2N6F9B7-F1
#
_entry.id   AF-A0A2N6F9B7-F1
#
_cell.length_a   1.000
_cell.length_b   1.000
_cell.length_c   1.000
_cell.angle_alpha   90.00
_cell.angle_beta   90.00
_cell.angle_gamma   90.00
#
_symmetry.space_group_name_H-M   'P 1'
#
loop_
_entity.id
_entity.type
_entity.pdbx_description
1 polymer ?
#
loop_
_entity_poly.entity_id
_entity_poly.type
_entity_poly.pdbx_seq_one_letter_code
_entity_poly.pdbx_strand_id
1 'polypeptide(L)'
;MRQTLIFLIVVVFALSGCGDAPPVADAGADQTATLGDTIYLSADGSYDGDGDDLTYAWALIEIPTDSTAELTSTDTVDTSFTPDIEGEYTAQVTVYDGENFRSDSALIVVTNAGTTTDDGSVAVLVIYENDTILGWQVGEAIENSETIIAEQYPSLVDDWNAGLIETVVIYVAPSDAYHPERFEVVEGTVSKIE
;
A
#
# COMPACT_ATOMS: atom_id res chain seq x y z
N MET A 1 -28.90 45.20 63.47
CA MET A 1 -27.74 44.31 63.20
C MET A 1 -28.06 43.44 62.00
N ARG A 2 -27.02 43.10 61.23
CA ARG A 2 -26.95 42.18 60.07
C ARG A 2 -27.10 42.85 58.70
N GLN A 3 -25.94 43.28 58.20
CA GLN A 3 -25.67 43.45 56.78
C GLN A 3 -25.17 42.11 56.25
N THR A 4 -25.89 41.54 55.29
CA THR A 4 -25.51 40.29 54.62
C THR A 4 -24.49 40.62 53.55
N LEU A 5 -23.26 40.15 53.73
CA LEU A 5 -22.15 40.30 52.78
C LEU A 5 -22.28 39.18 51.73
N ILE A 6 -22.48 39.54 50.46
CA ILE A 6 -22.37 38.61 49.34
C ILE A 6 -20.88 38.42 49.07
N PHE A 7 -20.36 37.23 49.36
CA PHE A 7 -19.03 36.82 48.92
C PHE A 7 -19.11 36.51 47.43
N LEU A 8 -18.72 37.48 46.59
CA LEU A 8 -18.29 37.19 45.24
C LEU A 8 -16.99 36.37 45.37
N ILE A 9 -17.11 35.04 45.32
CA ILE A 9 -15.96 34.19 45.07
C ILE A 9 -15.53 34.51 43.64
N VAL A 10 -14.59 35.45 43.50
CA VAL A 10 -13.71 35.44 42.33
C VAL A 10 -12.91 34.17 42.50
N VAL A 11 -13.34 33.10 41.84
CA VAL A 11 -12.47 31.97 41.55
C VAL A 11 -11.41 32.54 40.63
N VAL A 12 -10.33 33.07 41.21
CA VAL A 12 -9.07 33.18 40.50
C VAL A 12 -8.66 31.74 40.29
N PHE A 13 -9.02 31.18 39.14
CA PHE A 13 -8.38 29.97 38.64
C PHE A 13 -6.91 30.33 38.58
N ALA A 14 -6.13 29.75 39.49
CA ALA A 14 -4.69 29.78 39.38
C ALA A 14 -4.33 28.98 38.12
N LEU A 15 -4.32 29.63 36.94
CA LEU A 15 -3.70 29.14 35.72
C LEU A 15 -2.19 29.23 35.93
N SER A 16 -1.65 28.39 36.79
CA SER A 16 -0.21 28.29 36.98
C SER A 16 0.17 26.83 36.91
N GLY A 17 0.63 26.43 35.72
CA GLY A 17 1.52 25.31 35.54
C GLY A 17 1.02 24.22 34.60
N CYS A 18 1.19 24.43 33.29
CA CYS A 18 1.64 23.38 32.38
C CYS A 18 2.46 24.10 31.30
N GLY A 19 3.65 23.60 30.96
CA GLY A 19 4.34 24.11 29.77
C GLY A 19 3.57 23.74 28.52
N ASP A 20 3.92 24.37 27.41
CA ASP A 20 3.44 24.05 26.06
C ASP A 20 3.42 22.53 25.85
N ALA A 21 2.22 21.96 25.67
CA ALA A 21 2.04 20.55 25.44
C ALA A 21 2.53 20.24 24.03
N PRO A 22 3.37 19.21 23.83
CA PRO A 22 3.81 18.90 22.48
C PRO A 22 2.65 18.48 21.58
N PRO A 23 2.78 18.67 20.25
CA PRO A 23 1.69 18.38 19.34
C PRO A 23 1.52 16.87 19.19
N VAL A 24 0.44 16.44 18.56
CA VAL A 24 0.26 15.08 18.07
C VAL A 24 0.40 15.10 16.56
N ALA A 25 1.34 14.31 16.06
CA ALA A 25 1.49 14.03 14.64
C ALA A 25 0.65 12.81 14.27
N ASP A 26 -0.01 12.86 13.13
CA ASP A 26 -0.78 11.77 12.53
C ASP A 26 -0.46 11.76 11.04
N ALA A 27 0.18 10.70 10.54
CA ALA A 27 0.53 10.52 9.14
C ALA A 27 -0.60 9.89 8.30
N GLY A 28 -1.73 9.59 8.94
CA GLY A 28 -2.81 8.79 8.38
C GLY A 28 -2.57 7.29 8.53
N ALA A 29 -3.51 6.50 8.01
CA ALA A 29 -3.42 5.04 8.05
C ALA A 29 -2.41 4.50 7.02
N ASP A 30 -1.84 3.34 7.31
CA ASP A 30 -1.09 2.54 6.34
C ASP A 30 -1.91 2.28 5.08
N GLN A 31 -1.25 2.27 3.92
CA GLN A 31 -1.89 2.14 2.61
C GLN A 31 -1.34 0.95 1.83
N THR A 32 -2.19 0.38 0.98
CA THR A 32 -1.79 -0.49 -0.12
C THR A 32 -2.06 0.26 -1.41
N ALA A 33 -1.10 0.27 -2.33
CA ALA A 33 -1.23 0.99 -3.59
C ALA A 33 -0.71 0.19 -4.77
N THR A 34 -1.17 0.57 -5.95
CA THR A 34 -0.72 0.03 -7.21
C THR A 34 0.43 0.88 -7.76
N LEU A 35 1.45 0.24 -8.33
CA LEU A 35 2.57 0.92 -8.97
C LEU A 35 2.09 1.93 -10.03
N GLY A 36 2.58 3.16 -9.96
CA GLY A 36 2.18 4.24 -10.86
C GLY A 36 0.90 4.99 -10.47
N ASP A 37 0.11 4.50 -9.51
CA ASP A 37 -1.03 5.24 -8.99
C ASP A 37 -0.57 6.36 -8.04
N THR A 38 -1.29 7.48 -8.04
CA THR A 38 -0.99 8.58 -7.12
C THR A 38 -1.47 8.23 -5.72
N ILE A 39 -0.55 8.27 -4.76
CA ILE A 39 -0.81 8.06 -3.35
C ILE A 39 -0.99 9.41 -2.68
N TYR A 40 -2.09 9.57 -1.96
CA TYR A 40 -2.41 10.78 -1.21
C TYR A 40 -2.15 10.54 0.28
N LEU A 41 -1.46 11.48 0.91
CA LEU A 41 -1.11 11.47 2.33
C LEU A 41 -1.71 12.72 2.97
N SER A 42 -2.26 12.57 4.17
CA SER A 42 -2.90 13.65 4.92
C SER A 42 -2.42 13.63 6.36
N ALA A 43 -2.06 14.81 6.87
CA ALA A 43 -1.80 15.04 8.29
C ALA A 43 -2.98 15.72 9.00
N ASP A 44 -4.20 15.67 8.44
CA ASP A 44 -5.38 16.34 9.00
C ASP A 44 -5.79 15.85 10.40
N GLY A 45 -5.38 14.63 10.77
CA GLY A 45 -5.53 14.09 12.13
C GLY A 45 -4.58 14.70 13.17
N SER A 46 -3.57 15.46 12.74
CA SER A 46 -2.62 16.12 13.64
C SER A 46 -3.29 17.26 14.40
N TYR A 47 -2.95 17.41 15.68
CA TYR A 47 -3.52 18.46 16.51
C TYR A 47 -2.57 18.88 17.63
N ASP A 48 -2.72 20.11 18.09
CA ASP A 48 -2.14 20.56 19.33
C ASP A 48 -3.20 20.69 20.44
N GLY A 49 -2.84 20.35 21.67
CA GLY A 49 -3.74 20.33 22.83
C GLY A 49 -4.03 21.70 23.43
N ASP A 50 -3.10 22.64 23.26
CA ASP A 50 -3.18 24.02 23.72
C ASP A 50 -3.77 24.95 22.65
N GLY A 51 -3.83 24.48 21.41
CA GLY A 51 -4.46 25.13 20.27
C GLY A 51 -3.51 25.95 19.41
N ASP A 52 -2.21 25.67 19.50
CA ASP A 52 -1.17 26.35 18.73
C ASP A 52 -1.20 25.98 17.25
N ASP A 53 -0.73 26.90 16.41
CA ASP A 53 -0.67 26.71 14.96
C ASP A 53 0.39 25.66 14.60
N LEU A 54 0.00 24.70 13.75
CA LEU A 54 0.89 23.61 13.34
C LEU A 54 1.58 23.89 12.01
N THR A 55 2.84 23.49 11.93
CA THR A 55 3.61 23.39 10.68
C THR A 55 4.07 21.96 10.44
N TYR A 56 4.22 21.59 9.17
CA TYR A 56 4.38 20.22 8.73
C TYR A 56 5.69 20.06 7.94
N ALA A 57 6.32 18.91 8.07
CA ALA A 57 7.47 18.50 7.27
C ALA A 57 7.32 17.02 6.89
N TRP A 58 7.09 16.74 5.62
CA TRP A 58 6.97 15.38 5.09
C TRP A 58 8.29 14.88 4.49
N ALA A 59 8.56 13.59 4.64
CA ALA A 59 9.65 12.89 3.98
C ALA A 59 9.29 11.43 3.68
N LEU A 60 9.82 10.89 2.59
CA LEU A 60 9.91 9.44 2.38
C LEU A 60 11.21 8.97 3.05
N ILE A 61 11.10 8.32 4.21
CA ILE A 61 12.26 7.91 5.03
C ILE A 61 12.76 6.50 4.70
N GLU A 62 11.94 5.73 3.99
CA GLU A 62 12.29 4.44 3.41
C GLU A 62 11.61 4.34 2.05
N ILE A 63 12.38 3.98 1.02
CA ILE A 63 11.90 3.74 -0.34
C ILE A 63 12.63 2.51 -0.91
N PRO A 64 12.05 1.81 -1.90
CA PRO A 64 12.72 0.69 -2.55
C PRO A 64 14.07 1.09 -3.15
N THR A 65 14.99 0.12 -3.26
CA THR A 65 16.28 0.36 -3.92
C THR A 65 16.05 0.80 -5.36
N ASP A 66 16.81 1.80 -5.80
CA ASP A 66 16.71 2.44 -7.12
C ASP A 66 15.42 3.23 -7.40
N SER A 67 14.50 3.35 -6.43
CA SER A 67 13.38 4.28 -6.52
C SER A 67 13.86 5.74 -6.52
N THR A 68 13.18 6.55 -7.32
CA THR A 68 13.38 8.01 -7.43
C THR A 68 12.11 8.78 -7.08
N ALA A 69 11.14 8.14 -6.43
CA ALA A 69 9.88 8.75 -6.05
C ALA A 69 10.10 9.96 -5.11
N GLU A 70 9.39 11.05 -5.39
CA GLU A 70 9.44 12.29 -4.61
C GLU A 70 8.03 12.75 -4.24
N LEU A 71 7.90 13.39 -3.07
CA LEU A 71 6.67 14.04 -2.65
C LEU A 71 6.44 15.30 -3.47
N THR A 72 5.18 15.57 -3.82
CA THR A 72 4.78 16.78 -4.56
C THR A 72 4.97 18.06 -3.74
N SER A 73 4.81 17.96 -2.42
CA SER A 73 4.98 19.04 -1.45
C SER A 73 5.53 18.46 -0.14
N THR A 74 6.35 19.21 0.60
CA THR A 74 6.92 18.72 1.87
C THR A 74 6.50 19.54 3.09
N ASP A 75 5.80 20.65 2.93
CA ASP A 75 5.50 21.62 3.98
C ASP A 75 4.00 21.94 4.14
N THR A 76 3.15 21.03 3.65
CA THR A 76 1.69 21.16 3.64
C THR A 76 1.02 20.06 4.46
N VAL A 77 -0.24 20.29 4.86
CA VAL A 77 -1.06 19.28 5.56
C VAL A 77 -1.22 18.03 4.69
N ASP A 78 -1.61 18.24 3.43
CA ASP A 78 -1.79 17.18 2.43
C ASP A 78 -0.60 17.15 1.47
N THR A 79 -0.15 15.97 1.11
CA THR A 79 0.83 15.76 0.04
C THR A 79 0.49 14.52 -0.77
N SER A 80 1.26 14.27 -1.82
CA SER A 80 1.14 13.06 -2.61
C SER A 80 2.46 12.67 -3.22
N PHE A 81 2.58 11.43 -3.65
CA PHE A 81 3.67 10.97 -4.50
C PHE A 81 3.16 9.86 -5.44
N THR A 82 3.96 9.52 -6.44
CA THR A 82 3.70 8.39 -7.32
C THR A 82 4.87 7.43 -7.19
N PRO A 83 4.65 6.18 -6.70
CA PRO A 83 5.72 5.21 -6.61
C PRO A 83 6.14 4.76 -8.01
N ASP A 84 7.45 4.59 -8.20
CA ASP A 84 8.08 4.20 -9.47
C ASP A 84 8.68 2.79 -9.44
N ILE A 85 8.81 2.19 -8.25
CA ILE A 85 9.26 0.82 -8.01
C ILE A 85 8.29 0.11 -7.05
N GLU A 86 8.03 -1.17 -7.26
CA GLU A 86 7.25 -1.98 -6.30
C GLU A 86 8.03 -2.20 -5.00
N GLY A 87 7.31 -2.34 -3.89
CA GLY A 87 7.89 -2.54 -2.57
C GLY A 87 7.32 -1.61 -1.51
N GLU A 88 8.01 -1.53 -0.38
CA GLU A 88 7.57 -0.74 0.77
C GLU A 88 8.15 0.67 0.71
N TYR A 89 7.29 1.65 0.97
CA TYR A 89 7.65 3.05 1.19
C TYR A 89 7.16 3.45 2.59
N THR A 90 7.97 4.19 3.32
CA THR A 90 7.57 4.76 4.63
C THR A 90 7.53 6.27 4.52
N ALA A 91 6.33 6.84 4.59
CA ALA A 91 6.12 8.27 4.64
C ALA A 91 6.05 8.74 6.08
N GLN A 92 6.84 9.75 6.44
CA GLN A 92 6.85 10.36 7.76
C GLN A 92 6.42 11.82 7.68
N VAL A 93 5.54 12.23 8.59
CA VAL A 93 5.27 13.65 8.87
C VAL A 93 5.93 14.01 10.19
N THR A 94 6.58 15.18 10.23
CA THR A 94 6.98 15.87 11.45
C THR A 94 6.14 17.12 11.62
N VAL A 95 5.50 17.25 12.77
CA VAL A 95 4.62 18.37 13.14
C VAL A 95 5.33 19.22 14.20
N TYR A 96 5.24 20.53 14.04
CA TYR A 96 5.83 21.54 14.92
C TYR A 96 4.80 22.60 15.30
N ASP A 97 4.66 22.86 16.60
CA ASP A 97 3.72 23.83 17.20
C ASP A 97 4.33 25.22 17.47
N GLY A 98 5.63 25.40 17.23
CA GLY A 98 6.36 26.62 17.59
C GLY A 98 7.35 26.44 18.75
N GLU A 99 7.27 25.38 19.54
CA GLU A 99 8.24 25.05 20.59
C GLU A 99 8.69 23.57 20.57
N ASN A 100 7.79 22.64 20.25
CA ASN A 100 7.97 21.19 20.29
C ASN A 100 7.70 20.52 18.95
N PHE A 101 8.37 19.38 18.73
CA PHE A 101 8.18 18.54 17.54
C PHE A 101 7.65 17.15 17.92
N ARG A 102 6.85 16.58 17.01
CA ARG A 102 6.52 15.14 16.98
C ARG A 102 6.53 14.63 15.55
N SER A 103 6.74 13.32 15.41
CA SER A 103 6.62 12.65 14.12
C SER A 103 5.70 11.46 14.22
N ASP A 104 5.07 11.13 13.10
CA ASP A 104 4.33 9.89 12.88
C ASP A 104 4.63 9.36 11.47
N SER A 105 4.36 8.08 11.21
CA SER A 105 4.69 7.46 9.92
C SER A 105 3.62 6.49 9.46
N ALA A 106 3.36 6.50 8.15
CA ALA A 106 2.49 5.56 7.47
C ALA A 106 3.34 4.64 6.58
N LEU A 107 3.04 3.33 6.63
CA LEU A 107 3.59 2.33 5.71
C LEU A 107 2.75 2.29 4.44
N ILE A 108 3.41 2.28 3.29
CA ILE A 108 2.78 2.12 1.99
C ILE A 108 3.37 0.88 1.33
N VAL A 109 2.53 -0.13 1.12
CA VAL A 109 2.90 -1.33 0.38
C VAL A 109 2.47 -1.17 -1.07
N VAL A 110 3.43 -1.01 -1.97
CA VAL A 110 3.19 -0.86 -3.42
C VAL A 110 3.39 -2.20 -4.11
N THR A 111 2.36 -2.66 -4.80
CA THR A 111 2.43 -3.84 -5.67
C THR A 111 2.24 -3.41 -7.12
N ASN A 112 2.82 -4.15 -8.07
CA ASN A 112 2.48 -3.91 -9.46
C ASN A 112 0.96 -4.02 -9.68
N ALA A 113 0.40 -3.18 -10.56
CA ALA A 113 -0.99 -3.35 -10.99
C ALA A 113 -1.04 -4.73 -11.59
N GLY A 114 -1.79 -5.65 -11.01
CA GLY A 114 -1.82 -6.91 -11.69
C GLY A 114 -2.53 -6.75 -13.04
N THR A 115 -3.71 -6.13 -13.27
CA THR A 115 -4.76 -6.39 -14.33
C THR A 115 -5.91 -7.38 -13.96
N THR A 116 -6.64 -7.14 -12.87
CA THR A 116 -7.83 -7.95 -12.55
C THR A 116 -8.80 -7.85 -13.72
N THR A 117 -9.37 -8.97 -14.15
CA THR A 117 -10.66 -8.90 -14.85
C THR A 117 -11.69 -8.26 -13.90
N ASP A 118 -12.72 -7.56 -14.41
CA ASP A 118 -13.72 -6.79 -13.64
C ASP A 118 -14.40 -7.54 -12.45
N ASP A 119 -14.16 -8.84 -12.31
CA ASP A 119 -14.60 -9.71 -11.20
C ASP A 119 -13.49 -10.03 -10.16
N GLY A 120 -12.38 -9.28 -10.17
CA GLY A 120 -11.27 -9.50 -9.24
C GLY A 120 -10.51 -10.82 -9.45
N SER A 121 -10.75 -11.52 -10.55
CA SER A 121 -10.08 -12.79 -10.86
C SER A 121 -8.69 -12.53 -11.45
N VAL A 122 -7.70 -13.29 -10.97
CA VAL A 122 -6.33 -13.30 -11.49
C VAL A 122 -6.16 -14.46 -12.45
N ALA A 123 -5.42 -14.27 -13.55
CA ALA A 123 -5.10 -15.33 -14.48
C ALA A 123 -3.82 -16.09 -14.06
N VAL A 124 -3.88 -17.41 -14.13
CA VAL A 124 -2.74 -18.31 -13.94
C VAL A 124 -2.46 -18.99 -15.28
N LEU A 125 -1.28 -18.75 -15.86
CA LEU A 125 -0.78 -19.52 -16.99
C LEU A 125 -0.16 -20.81 -16.44
N VAL A 126 -0.62 -21.96 -16.89
CA VAL A 126 0.02 -23.25 -16.59
C VAL A 126 0.60 -23.82 -17.88
N ILE A 127 1.88 -24.20 -17.84
CA ILE A 127 2.61 -24.85 -18.95
C ILE A 127 2.77 -26.32 -18.62
N TYR A 128 2.34 -27.20 -19.52
CA TYR A 128 2.46 -28.64 -19.32
C TYR A 128 2.84 -29.41 -20.58
N GLU A 129 3.47 -30.56 -20.36
CA GLU A 129 3.78 -31.58 -21.36
C GLU A 129 3.29 -32.93 -20.82
N ASN A 130 2.48 -33.69 -21.58
CA ASN A 130 2.01 -35.03 -21.21
C ASN A 130 1.50 -35.12 -19.75
N ASP A 131 0.58 -34.23 -19.36
CA ASP A 131 -0.01 -34.11 -18.01
C ASP A 131 1.00 -33.77 -16.89
N THR A 132 2.22 -33.35 -17.23
CA THR A 132 3.25 -32.90 -16.28
C THR A 132 3.38 -31.38 -16.31
N ILE A 133 3.24 -30.72 -15.16
CA ILE A 133 3.44 -29.27 -15.05
C ILE A 133 4.92 -28.95 -15.19
N LEU A 134 5.26 -28.14 -16.18
CA LEU A 134 6.63 -27.65 -16.44
C LEU A 134 6.86 -26.25 -15.86
N GLY A 135 5.79 -25.45 -15.68
CA GLY A 135 5.86 -24.10 -15.13
C GLY A 135 4.49 -23.47 -14.91
N TRP A 136 4.44 -22.41 -14.11
CA TRP A 136 3.24 -21.59 -13.92
C TRP A 136 3.58 -20.12 -13.69
N GLN A 137 2.70 -19.23 -14.12
CA GLN A 137 2.79 -17.79 -13.90
C GLN A 137 1.46 -17.24 -13.42
N VAL A 138 1.50 -16.29 -12.51
CA VAL A 138 0.33 -15.53 -12.06
C VAL A 138 0.48 -14.14 -12.64
N GLY A 139 -0.49 -13.75 -13.45
CA GLY A 139 -0.43 -12.50 -14.18
C GLY A 139 -1.84 -12.15 -14.55
N GLU A 140 -2.19 -10.91 -14.31
CA GLU A 140 -3.58 -10.50 -14.35
C GLU A 140 -3.97 -10.27 -15.87
N ALA A 141 -2.99 -10.20 -16.80
CA ALA A 141 -3.13 -10.21 -18.26
C ALA A 141 -2.01 -11.05 -18.88
N ILE A 142 -2.37 -12.21 -19.41
CA ILE A 142 -1.45 -13.05 -20.18
C ILE A 142 -1.41 -12.46 -21.59
N GLU A 143 -0.55 -11.45 -21.80
CA GLU A 143 -0.55 -10.65 -23.04
C GLU A 143 -0.29 -11.48 -24.31
N ASN A 144 0.40 -12.61 -24.18
CA ASN A 144 0.45 -13.70 -25.15
C ASN A 144 1.23 -14.85 -24.49
N SER A 145 0.71 -16.08 -24.50
CA SER A 145 1.43 -17.25 -23.95
C SER A 145 2.80 -17.45 -24.63
N GLU A 146 2.93 -17.09 -25.91
CA GLU A 146 4.20 -17.13 -26.65
C GLU A 146 5.28 -16.24 -26.05
N THR A 147 4.91 -15.02 -25.62
CA THR A 147 5.86 -14.03 -25.09
C THR A 147 6.37 -14.45 -23.71
N ILE A 148 5.46 -14.94 -22.86
CA ILE A 148 5.81 -15.42 -21.51
C ILE A 148 6.75 -16.62 -21.59
N ILE A 149 6.49 -17.56 -22.49
CA ILE A 149 7.37 -18.72 -22.69
C ILE A 149 8.74 -18.28 -23.18
N ALA A 150 8.81 -17.34 -24.13
CA ALA A 150 10.08 -16.86 -24.67
C ALA A 150 10.95 -16.13 -23.63
N GLU A 151 10.35 -15.35 -22.74
CA GLU A 151 11.07 -14.51 -21.79
C GLU A 151 11.41 -15.22 -20.47
N GLN A 152 10.49 -16.02 -19.95
CA GLN A 152 10.62 -16.61 -18.61
C GLN A 152 10.95 -18.10 -18.63
N TYR A 153 10.61 -18.81 -19.71
CA TYR A 153 10.89 -20.24 -19.88
C TYR A 153 11.63 -20.52 -21.19
N PRO A 154 12.79 -19.90 -21.44
CA PRO A 154 13.50 -20.01 -22.72
C PRO A 154 13.87 -21.45 -23.10
N SER A 155 14.00 -22.35 -22.12
CA SER A 155 14.25 -23.78 -22.35
C SER A 155 13.07 -24.53 -22.97
N LEU A 156 11.85 -23.97 -22.92
CA LEU A 156 10.63 -24.58 -23.42
C LEU A 156 10.22 -24.05 -24.80
N VAL A 157 10.97 -23.11 -25.38
CA VAL A 157 10.64 -22.46 -26.66
C VAL A 157 10.68 -23.44 -27.83
N ASP A 158 11.64 -24.37 -27.84
CA ASP A 158 11.73 -25.38 -28.89
C ASP A 158 10.53 -26.34 -28.82
N ASP A 159 10.11 -26.73 -27.62
CA ASP A 159 8.96 -27.60 -27.38
C ASP A 159 7.63 -26.87 -27.69
N TRP A 160 7.54 -25.57 -27.41
CA TRP A 160 6.42 -24.70 -27.82
C TRP A 160 6.26 -24.67 -29.34
N ASN A 161 7.34 -24.36 -30.05
CA ASN A 161 7.34 -24.29 -31.52
C ASN A 161 7.06 -25.66 -32.17
N ALA A 162 7.40 -26.75 -31.47
CA ALA A 162 7.10 -28.12 -31.89
C ALA A 162 5.66 -28.56 -31.54
N GLY A 163 4.90 -27.75 -30.79
CA GLY A 163 3.54 -28.08 -30.34
C GLY A 163 3.50 -29.22 -29.31
N LEU A 164 4.60 -29.43 -28.56
CA LEU A 164 4.71 -30.46 -27.53
C LEU A 164 4.22 -29.99 -26.16
N ILE A 165 4.14 -28.68 -25.96
CA ILE A 165 3.61 -28.08 -24.75
C ILE A 165 2.31 -27.34 -25.05
N GLU A 166 1.40 -27.37 -24.08
CA GLU A 166 0.14 -26.65 -24.12
C GLU A 166 0.09 -25.64 -22.96
N THR A 167 -0.76 -24.63 -23.13
CA THR A 167 -0.99 -23.60 -22.11
C THR A 167 -2.45 -23.47 -21.78
N VAL A 168 -2.76 -23.41 -20.49
CA VAL A 168 -4.10 -23.13 -19.97
C VAL A 168 -4.07 -21.85 -19.14
N VAL A 169 -5.09 -21.01 -19.33
CA VAL A 169 -5.34 -19.80 -18.53
C VAL A 169 -6.44 -20.11 -17.51
N ILE A 170 -6.13 -19.95 -16.23
CA ILE A 170 -7.06 -20.19 -15.12
C ILE A 170 -7.42 -18.87 -14.46
N TYR A 171 -8.70 -18.52 -14.39
CA TYR A 171 -9.15 -17.38 -13.60
C TYR A 171 -9.47 -17.85 -12.18
N VAL A 172 -8.76 -17.32 -11.18
CA VAL A 172 -8.94 -17.69 -9.77
C VAL A 172 -9.48 -16.50 -8.98
N ALA A 173 -10.51 -16.73 -8.16
CA ALA A 173 -11.10 -15.72 -7.31
C ALA A 173 -10.17 -15.34 -6.14
N PRO A 174 -10.14 -14.07 -5.71
CA PRO A 174 -9.12 -13.54 -4.80
C PRO A 174 -9.21 -14.09 -3.36
N SER A 175 -10.30 -14.75 -2.97
CA SER A 175 -10.47 -15.34 -1.63
C SER A 175 -9.84 -16.74 -1.48
N ASP A 176 -9.48 -17.40 -2.58
CA ASP A 176 -8.75 -18.66 -2.53
C ASP A 176 -7.25 -18.31 -2.51
N ALA A 177 -6.61 -18.45 -1.35
CA ALA A 177 -5.15 -18.31 -1.25
C ALA A 177 -4.48 -19.16 -2.34
N TYR A 178 -3.68 -18.54 -3.20
CA TYR A 178 -3.13 -19.16 -4.41
C TYR A 178 -2.28 -20.39 -4.07
N HIS A 179 -2.81 -21.56 -4.39
CA HIS A 179 -2.20 -22.87 -4.15
C HIS A 179 -2.40 -23.71 -5.41
N PRO A 180 -1.46 -23.72 -6.38
CA PRO A 180 -1.60 -24.44 -7.64
C PRO A 180 -1.81 -25.95 -7.44
N GLU A 181 -1.35 -26.50 -6.31
CA GLU A 181 -1.59 -27.89 -5.90
C GLU A 181 -3.05 -28.20 -5.56
N ARG A 182 -3.92 -27.19 -5.43
CA ARG A 182 -5.37 -27.35 -5.19
C ARG A 182 -6.18 -27.37 -6.47
N PHE A 183 -5.55 -27.39 -7.63
CA PHE A 183 -6.23 -27.40 -8.92
C PHE A 183 -5.66 -28.52 -9.80
N GLU A 184 -6.55 -29.27 -10.44
CA GLU A 184 -6.21 -30.25 -11.47
C GLU A 184 -6.71 -29.75 -12.83
N VAL A 185 -5.94 -30.03 -13.87
CA VAL A 185 -6.36 -29.83 -15.26
C VAL A 185 -6.62 -31.20 -15.85
N VAL A 186 -7.88 -31.47 -16.19
CA VAL A 186 -8.30 -32.74 -16.80
C VAL A 186 -8.97 -32.39 -18.13
N GLU A 187 -8.42 -32.89 -19.23
CA GLU A 187 -8.96 -32.68 -20.59
C GLU A 187 -9.22 -31.19 -20.92
N GLY A 188 -8.30 -30.30 -20.53
CA GLY A 188 -8.42 -28.85 -20.75
C GLY A 188 -9.44 -28.15 -19.84
N THR A 189 -10.01 -28.85 -18.86
CA THR A 189 -10.90 -28.27 -17.85
C THR A 189 -10.17 -28.18 -16.52
N VAL A 190 -10.21 -27.01 -15.89
CA VAL A 190 -9.60 -26.79 -14.57
C VAL A 190 -10.65 -27.07 -13.50
N SER A 191 -10.32 -27.95 -12.55
CA SER A 191 -11.16 -28.30 -11.42
C SER A 191 -10.40 -28.14 -10.11
N LYS A 192 -11.10 -27.73 -9.04
CA LYS A 192 -10.53 -27.66 -7.70
C LYS A 192 -10.40 -29.08 -7.13
N ILE A 193 -9.23 -29.43 -6.63
CA ILE A 193 -8.99 -30.64 -5.86
C ILE A 193 -9.40 -30.33 -4.41
N GLU A 194 -10.47 -30.97 -3.92
CA GLU A 194 -10.93 -30.85 -2.52
C GLU A 194 -9.98 -31.50 -1.50
#